data_AF-A0A830BFF7-F1
#
_entry.id   AF-A0A830BFF7-F1
#
_cell.length_a   1.000
_cell.length_b   1.000
_cell.length_c   1.000
_cell.angle_alpha   90.00
_cell.angle_beta   90.00
_cell.angle_gamma   90.00
#
_symmetry.space_group_name_H-M   'P 1'
#
loop_
_entity.id
_entity.type
_entity.pdbx_description
1 polymer ?
#
loop_
_entity_poly.entity_id
_entity_poly.type
_entity_poly.pdbx_seq_one_letter_code
_entity_poly.pdbx_strand_id
1 'polypeptide(L)'
;MTSASTSSCKALSKIACNRLQKELVECQVNPPSGFKHKVTDNLQRWVIDVNGAPRTLYAGETFQLQVDFPEHYPMEAPQVVTYSNVSVLL
;
A
#
# COMPACT_ATOMS: atom_id res chain seq x y z
N MET A 1 19.47 -16.74 -8.07
CA MET A 1 18.66 -16.41 -9.26
C MET A 1 17.56 -15.48 -8.78
N THR A 2 17.62 -14.21 -9.15
CA THR A 2 16.67 -13.16 -8.78
C THR A 2 15.40 -13.33 -9.61
N SER A 3 14.34 -13.85 -8.99
CA SER A 3 13.02 -13.94 -9.61
C SER A 3 12.37 -12.55 -9.60
N ALA A 4 12.68 -11.75 -10.61
CA ALA A 4 11.85 -10.59 -10.95
C ALA A 4 10.49 -11.13 -11.43
N SER A 5 9.49 -11.11 -10.56
CA SER A 5 8.10 -11.40 -10.93
C SER A 5 7.59 -10.23 -11.78
N THR A 6 7.69 -10.37 -13.09
CA THR A 6 6.93 -9.57 -14.05
C THR A 6 5.45 -9.92 -13.91
N SER A 7 4.77 -9.28 -12.97
CA SER A 7 3.31 -9.27 -12.93
C SER A 7 2.82 -8.46 -14.13
N SER A 8 2.40 -9.16 -15.19
CA SER A 8 1.65 -8.57 -16.30
C SER A 8 0.52 -7.70 -15.75
N CYS A 9 0.33 -6.48 -16.27
CA CYS A 9 -0.80 -5.62 -15.93
C CYS A 9 -2.11 -6.28 -16.42
N LYS A 10 -2.68 -7.18 -15.63
CA LYS A 10 -4.06 -7.66 -15.82
C LYS A 10 -4.98 -6.66 -15.14
N ALA A 11 -6.03 -6.25 -15.87
CA ALA A 11 -7.02 -5.32 -15.37
C ALA A 11 -7.76 -5.94 -14.17
N LEU A 12 -8.06 -5.13 -13.16
CA LEU A 12 -8.83 -5.56 -11.99
C LEU A 12 -10.22 -6.08 -12.39
N SER A 13 -10.70 -7.13 -11.73
CA SER A 13 -12.08 -7.59 -11.87
C SER A 13 -13.07 -6.54 -11.34
N LYS A 14 -14.34 -6.60 -11.76
CA LYS A 14 -15.38 -5.67 -11.28
C LYS A 14 -15.59 -5.75 -9.77
N ILE A 15 -15.45 -6.95 -9.20
CA ILE A 15 -15.52 -7.15 -7.74
C ILE A 15 -14.35 -6.46 -7.05
N ALA A 16 -13.12 -6.64 -7.57
CA ALA A 16 -11.93 -5.99 -7.04
C ALA A 16 -12.03 -4.47 -7.10
N CYS A 17 -12.42 -3.89 -8.24
CA CYS A 17 -12.63 -2.45 -8.39
C CYS A 17 -13.62 -1.90 -7.35
N ASN A 18 -14.79 -2.52 -7.22
CA ASN A 18 -15.83 -2.08 -6.28
C ASN A 18 -15.36 -2.19 -4.82
N ARG A 19 -14.59 -3.23 -4.49
CA ARG A 19 -14.05 -3.43 -3.15
C ARG A 19 -12.98 -2.38 -2.82
N LEU A 20 -12.02 -2.17 -3.72
CA LEU A 20 -10.91 -1.25 -3.52
C LEU A 20 -11.37 0.22 -3.47
N GLN A 21 -12.36 0.59 -4.28
CA GLN A 21 -12.95 1.94 -4.18
C GLN A 21 -13.57 2.20 -2.81
N LYS A 22 -14.25 1.21 -2.21
CA LYS A 22 -14.82 1.34 -0.87
C LYS A 22 -13.73 1.46 0.21
N GLU A 23 -12.72 0.61 0.14
CA GLU A 23 -11.58 0.65 1.08
C GLU A 23 -10.80 1.96 0.97
N LEU A 24 -10.61 2.48 -0.25
CA LEU A 24 -9.94 3.77 -0.49
C LEU A 24 -10.72 4.91 0.18
N VAL A 25 -12.04 4.96 0.00
CA VAL A 25 -12.91 5.96 0.65
C VAL A 25 -12.87 5.81 2.17
N GLU A 26 -12.97 4.59 2.70
CA GLU A 26 -12.91 4.34 4.13
C GLU A 26 -11.57 4.78 4.74
N CYS A 27 -10.46 4.49 4.06
CA CYS A 27 -9.12 4.92 4.47
C CYS A 27 -8.96 6.45 4.43
N GLN A 28 -9.62 7.15 3.51
CA GLN A 28 -9.60 8.62 3.46
C GLN A 28 -10.44 9.25 4.57
N VAL A 29 -11.58 8.66 4.91
CA VAL A 29 -12.48 9.15 5.96
C VAL A 29 -11.98 8.80 7.35
N ASN A 30 -11.43 7.60 7.53
CA ASN A 30 -10.95 7.04 8.80
C ASN A 30 -9.55 6.43 8.61
N PRO A 31 -8.49 7.25 8.50
CA PRO A 31 -7.15 6.74 8.29
C PRO A 31 -6.68 5.91 9.50
N PRO A 32 -6.06 4.73 9.29
CA PRO A 32 -5.45 3.97 10.38
C PRO A 32 -4.38 4.79 11.12
N SER A 33 -4.18 4.51 12.41
CA SER A 33 -3.17 5.24 13.19
C SER A 33 -1.77 5.07 12.58
N GLY A 34 -1.08 6.20 12.38
CA GLY A 34 0.24 6.22 11.75
C GLY A 34 0.25 6.12 10.23
N PHE A 35 -0.91 5.97 9.56
CA PHE A 35 -0.98 5.93 8.11
C PHE A 35 -1.12 7.35 7.54
N LYS A 36 -0.20 7.72 6.66
CA LYS A 36 -0.31 8.88 5.78
C LYS A 36 -0.44 8.36 4.36
N HIS A 37 -1.67 8.20 3.90
CA HIS A 37 -1.91 7.75 2.53
C HIS A 37 -1.52 8.86 1.54
N LYS A 38 -0.68 8.52 0.55
CA LYS A 38 -0.52 9.34 -0.66
C LYS A 38 -1.58 8.90 -1.64
N VAL A 39 -2.47 9.80 -2.01
CA VAL A 39 -3.49 9.54 -3.02
C VAL A 39 -2.79 9.08 -4.30
N THR A 40 -3.01 7.83 -4.66
CA THR A 40 -2.59 7.28 -5.95
C THR A 40 -3.75 7.33 -6.93
N ASP A 41 -3.45 7.59 -8.19
CA ASP A 41 -4.32 7.51 -9.34
C ASP A 41 -4.54 6.05 -9.82
N ASN A 42 -3.83 5.08 -9.23
CA ASN A 42 -3.90 3.67 -9.60
C ASN A 42 -4.54 2.81 -8.51
N LEU A 43 -5.77 2.34 -8.74
CA LEU A 43 -6.47 1.44 -7.81
C LEU A 43 -5.73 0.11 -7.56
N GLN A 44 -4.90 -0.34 -8.50
CA GLN A 44 -4.19 -1.62 -8.42
C GLN A 44 -2.89 -1.52 -7.61
N ARG A 45 -2.35 -0.32 -7.40
CA ARG A 45 -1.09 -0.12 -6.66
C ARG A 45 -1.21 1.05 -5.72
N TRP A 46 -1.21 0.80 -4.41
CA TRP A 46 -1.22 1.86 -3.41
C TRP A 46 0.17 2.11 -2.85
N VAL A 47 0.50 3.37 -2.63
CA VAL A 47 1.72 3.79 -1.93
C VAL A 47 1.30 4.51 -0.66
N ILE A 48 1.78 4.01 0.48
CA ILE A 48 1.34 4.42 1.81
C ILE A 48 2.56 4.77 2.63
N ASP A 49 2.61 6.00 3.16
CA ASP A 49 3.62 6.35 4.15
C ASP A 49 3.11 5.91 5.54
N VAL A 50 3.95 5.22 6.31
CA VAL A 50 3.61 4.69 7.62
C VAL A 50 4.63 5.18 8.64
N ASN A 51 4.14 5.82 9.69
CA ASN A 51 4.96 6.22 10.82
C ASN A 51 5.25 5.01 11.71
N GLY A 52 6.49 4.86 12.14
CA GLY A 52 6.85 3.82 13.10
C GLY A 52 6.16 4.04 14.44
N ALA A 53 5.72 2.93 15.03
CA ALA A 53 4.90 2.95 16.25
C ALA A 53 5.67 3.54 17.44
N PRO A 54 5.02 4.33 18.32
CA PRO A 54 5.66 4.89 19.49
C PRO A 54 6.12 3.79 20.44
N ARG A 55 7.24 4.03 21.14
CA ARG A 55 7.88 3.06 22.06
C ARG A 55 8.36 1.77 21.37
N THR A 56 8.74 1.86 20.10
CA THR A 56 9.44 0.79 19.38
C THR A 56 10.75 1.32 18.82
N LEU A 57 11.62 0.43 18.31
CA LEU A 57 12.87 0.82 17.63
C LEU A 57 12.62 1.64 16.34
N TYR A 58 11.38 1.64 15.84
CA TYR A 58 10.98 2.37 14.64
C TYR A 58 10.37 3.73 14.98
N ALA A 59 10.26 4.11 16.26
CA ALA A 59 9.63 5.36 16.66
C ALA A 59 10.37 6.58 16.05
N GLY A 60 9.61 7.50 15.45
CA GLY A 60 10.16 8.68 14.78
C GLY A 60 10.50 8.47 13.30
N GLU A 61 10.56 7.22 12.84
CA GLU A 61 10.82 6.89 11.44
C GLU A 61 9.54 6.91 10.60
N THR A 62 9.71 7.17 9.30
CA THR A 62 8.64 7.02 8.29
C THR A 62 9.08 6.00 7.24
N PHE A 63 8.23 5.01 7.00
CA PHE A 63 8.43 3.97 6.01
C PHE A 63 7.45 4.17 4.86
N GLN A 64 7.81 3.67 3.68
CA GLN A 64 6.89 3.62 2.56
C GLN A 64 6.53 2.18 2.25
N LEU A 65 5.23 1.89 2.19
CA LEU A 65 4.69 0.62 1.77
C LEU A 65 4.13 0.76 0.36
N GLN A 66 4.44 -0.19 -0.51
CA GLN A 66 3.71 -0.41 -1.75
C GLN A 66 2.84 -1.64 -1.60
N VAL A 67 1.56 -1.50 -1.93
CA VAL A 67 0.58 -2.58 -1.94
C VAL A 67 0.11 -2.79 -3.37
N ASP A 68 0.39 -3.97 -3.93
CA ASP A 68 -0.04 -4.37 -5.26
C ASP A 68 -1.24 -5.33 -5.15
N PHE A 69 -2.39 -4.91 -5.69
CA PHE A 69 -3.63 -5.68 -5.66
C PHE A 69 -3.74 -6.60 -6.88
N PRO A 70 -4.07 -7.89 -6.68
CA PRO A 70 -4.31 -8.81 -7.77
C PRO A 70 -5.69 -8.59 -8.41
N GLU A 71 -5.86 -9.12 -9.62
CA GLU A 71 -7.12 -9.06 -10.39
C GLU A 71 -8.33 -9.60 -9.61
N HIS A 72 -8.12 -10.67 -8.83
CA HIS A 72 -9.16 -11.39 -8.10
C HIS A 72 -9.26 -11.00 -6.62
N TYR A 73 -8.67 -9.87 -6.21
CA TYR A 73 -8.89 -9.33 -4.86
C TYR A 73 -10.41 -9.19 -4.58
N PRO A 74 -10.92 -9.57 -3.40
CA PRO A 74 -10.21 -10.01 -2.18
C PRO A 74 -10.01 -11.53 -2.04
N MET A 75 -10.26 -12.31 -3.10
CA MET A 75 -10.06 -13.77 -3.07
C MET A 75 -8.58 -14.14 -3.07
N GLU A 76 -7.76 -13.31 -3.72
CA GLU A 76 -6.30 -13.35 -3.65
C GLU A 76 -5.79 -12.19 -2.81
N ALA A 77 -4.81 -12.46 -1.94
CA ALA A 77 -4.20 -11.44 -1.09
C ALA A 77 -3.30 -10.49 -1.89
N PRO A 78 -3.21 -9.20 -1.49
CA PRO A 78 -2.27 -8.27 -2.10
C PRO A 78 -0.82 -8.61 -1.76
N GLN A 79 0.10 -8.19 -2.62
CA GLN A 79 1.53 -8.18 -2.29
C GLN A 79 1.88 -6.87 -1.60
N VAL A 80 2.71 -6.94 -0.56
CA VAL A 80 3.18 -5.76 0.18
C VAL A 80 4.69 -5.74 0.15
N VAL A 81 5.26 -4.62 -0.31
CA VAL A 81 6.69 -4.36 -0.33
C VAL A 81 6.98 -3.14 0.53
N THR A 82 7.91 -3.28 1.46
CA THR A 82 8.43 -2.18 2.28
C THR A 82 9.67 -1.58 1.59
N TYR A 83 9.67 -0.27 1.41
CA TYR A 83 10.87 0.47 1.06
C TYR A 83 11.41 1.13 2.34
N SER A 84 12.60 0.72 2.76
CA SER A 84 13.31 1.32 3.89
C SER A 84 14.13 2.53 3.44
N ASN A 85 13.99 3.64 4.20
CA ASN A 85 14.65 4.95 4.08
C ASN A 85 14.11 5.94 3.03
N VAL A 86 13.15 6.78 3.43
CA VAL A 86 13.18 8.20 3.05
C VAL A 86 14.08 8.89 4.06
N SER A 87 15.41 8.84 3.86
CA SER A 87 16.32 9.65 4.67
C SER A 87 16.00 11.11 4.38
N VAL A 88 15.28 11.77 5.30
CA VAL A 88 15.31 13.22 5.40
C VAL A 88 16.73 13.60 5.82
N LEU A 89 17.60 13.80 4.82
CA LEU A 89 18.84 14.53 5.01
C LEU A 89 18.49 15.93 5.52
N LEU A 90 19.18 16.32 6.59
CA LEU A 90 19.15 17.61 7.29
C LEU A 90 19.10 18.82 6.36
#